data_AF-A0A914VRW7-F1
#
_entry.id   AF-A0A914VRW7-F1
#
_cell.length_a   1.000
_cell.length_b   1.000
_cell.length_c   1.000
_cell.angle_alpha   90.00
_cell.angle_beta   90.00
_cell.angle_gamma   90.00
#
_symmetry.space_group_name_H-M   'P 1'
#
loop_
_entity.id
_entity.type
_entity.pdbx_description
1 polymer ?
#
loop_
_entity_poly.entity_id
_entity_poly.type
_entity_poly.pdbx_seq_one_letter_code
_entity_poly.pdbx_strand_id
1 'polypeptide(L)'
;MKVSLTLTSAKTTSIVSNVNISLAVVELIALGILYGLLHYNVRKKKRLGEASLTEKYQVDENLRSIRLLIPMTITHFCCFLPSLIAFPLYYAIDPSVDPRQYSIFTEVVTSMILYAVLLPAVLFWRHKSLRDDLRKSMGIFDRVEPEGARADGRTREQVRHFALLSSAWER
;
A
#
# COMPACT_ATOMS: atom_id res chain seq x y z
N MET A 1 48.76 13.72 2.28
CA MET A 1 48.19 12.36 2.36
C MET A 1 46.70 12.44 2.06
N LYS A 2 46.29 12.18 0.80
CA LYS A 2 44.88 11.99 0.45
C LYS A 2 44.55 10.54 0.79
N VAL A 3 43.96 10.30 1.96
CA VAL A 3 43.34 9.02 2.27
C VAL A 3 42.05 8.98 1.46
N SER A 4 42.16 8.62 0.19
CA SER A 4 41.00 8.21 -0.60
C SER A 4 40.51 6.92 0.03
N LEU A 5 39.46 7.03 0.84
CA LEU A 5 38.64 5.89 1.26
C LEU A 5 38.09 5.24 0.00
N THR A 6 38.83 4.28 -0.57
CA THR A 6 38.36 3.28 -1.51
C THR A 6 37.40 2.35 -0.76
N LEU A 7 36.25 2.89 -0.36
CA LEU A 7 35.21 2.21 0.42
C LEU A 7 34.23 1.43 -0.45
N THR A 8 34.47 1.37 -1.76
CA THR A 8 33.68 0.56 -2.70
C THR A 8 34.52 -0.63 -3.16
N SER A 9 34.72 -1.57 -2.24
CA SER A 9 35.22 -2.90 -2.60
C SER A 9 34.21 -3.55 -3.56
N ALA A 10 34.69 -4.27 -4.58
CA ALA A 10 33.87 -5.11 -5.47
C ALA A 10 32.97 -6.10 -4.70
N LYS A 11 33.30 -6.39 -3.44
CA LYS A 11 32.48 -7.18 -2.53
C LYS A 11 31.20 -6.45 -2.11
N THR A 12 31.29 -5.15 -1.79
CA THR A 12 30.15 -4.33 -1.35
C THR A 12 29.13 -4.15 -2.48
N THR A 13 29.61 -3.91 -3.70
CA THR A 13 28.73 -3.73 -4.88
C THR A 13 27.96 -5.02 -5.21
N SER A 14 28.65 -6.18 -5.16
CA SER A 14 28.02 -7.49 -5.33
C SER A 14 26.95 -7.76 -4.27
N ILE A 15 27.20 -7.40 -3.00
CA ILE A 15 26.22 -7.56 -1.92
C ILE A 15 24.98 -6.70 -2.17
N VAL A 16 25.16 -5.42 -2.50
CA VAL A 16 24.04 -4.49 -2.78
C VAL A 16 23.20 -4.98 -3.96
N SER A 17 23.84 -5.43 -5.04
CA SER A 17 23.14 -5.99 -6.20
C SER A 17 22.33 -7.24 -5.81
N ASN A 18 22.92 -8.16 -5.05
CA ASN A 18 22.24 -9.39 -4.62
C ASN A 18 21.04 -9.10 -3.71
N VAL A 19 21.16 -8.11 -2.81
CA VAL A 19 20.06 -7.66 -1.96
C VAL A 19 18.94 -7.03 -2.78
N ASN A 20 19.26 -6.17 -3.76
CA ASN A 20 18.24 -5.57 -4.62
C ASN A 20 17.49 -6.62 -5.47
N ILE A 21 18.21 -7.60 -6.01
CA ILE A 21 17.60 -8.70 -6.78
C ILE A 21 16.71 -9.55 -5.87
N SER A 22 17.16 -9.89 -4.66
CA SER A 22 16.35 -10.71 -3.74
C SER A 22 15.08 -9.99 -3.30
N LEU A 23 15.16 -8.68 -3.03
CA LEU A 23 13.99 -7.85 -2.75
C LEU A 23 13.00 -7.83 -3.92
N ALA A 24 13.49 -7.66 -5.16
CA ALA A 24 12.64 -7.70 -6.35
C ALA A 24 11.93 -9.06 -6.52
N VAL A 25 12.63 -10.17 -6.27
CA VAL A 25 12.02 -11.51 -6.32
C VAL A 25 10.91 -11.63 -5.28
N VAL A 26 11.13 -11.14 -4.06
CA VAL A 26 10.10 -11.15 -3.00
C VAL A 26 8.88 -10.32 -3.41
N GLU A 27 9.07 -9.15 -4.01
CA GLU A 27 7.96 -8.32 -4.49
C GLU A 27 7.16 -8.99 -5.61
N LEU A 28 7.82 -9.62 -6.57
CA LEU A 28 7.16 -10.35 -7.65
C LEU A 28 6.35 -11.54 -7.11
N ILE A 29 6.90 -12.26 -6.12
CA ILE A 29 6.18 -13.33 -5.41
C ILE A 29 4.96 -12.76 -4.69
N ALA A 30 5.10 -11.64 -3.98
CA ALA A 30 4.00 -11.00 -3.26
C ALA A 30 2.87 -10.56 -4.21
N LEU A 31 3.21 -9.93 -5.35
CA LEU A 31 2.25 -9.57 -6.39
C LEU A 31 1.55 -10.81 -6.96
N GLY A 32 2.30 -11.88 -7.23
CA GLY A 32 1.77 -13.16 -7.70
C GLY A 32 0.78 -13.78 -6.70
N ILE A 33 1.12 -13.80 -5.41
CA ILE A 33 0.25 -14.29 -4.33
C ILE A 33 -1.01 -13.44 -4.25
N LEU A 34 -0.90 -12.10 -4.22
CA LEU A 34 -2.05 -11.20 -4.15
C LEU A 34 -3.00 -11.38 -5.34
N TYR A 35 -2.46 -11.50 -6.55
CA TYR A 35 -3.25 -11.74 -7.75
C TYR A 35 -3.91 -13.12 -7.73
N GLY A 36 -3.18 -14.15 -7.32
CA GLY A 36 -3.70 -15.51 -7.15
C GLY A 36 -4.84 -15.56 -6.12
N LEU A 37 -4.66 -14.92 -4.96
CA LEU A 37 -5.67 -14.81 -3.92
C LEU A 37 -6.90 -14.02 -4.39
N LEU A 38 -6.71 -12.93 -5.15
CA LEU A 38 -7.82 -12.18 -5.72
C LEU A 38 -8.67 -13.09 -6.63
N HIS A 39 -8.01 -13.77 -7.55
CA HIS A 39 -8.68 -14.63 -8.52
C HIS A 39 -9.36 -15.84 -7.84
N TYR A 40 -8.69 -16.45 -6.85
CA TYR A 40 -9.27 -17.53 -6.05
C TYR A 40 -10.52 -17.06 -5.29
N ASN A 41 -10.46 -15.92 -4.59
CA ASN A 41 -11.59 -15.42 -3.80
C ASN A 41 -12.75 -14.94 -4.70
N VAL A 42 -12.48 -14.36 -5.88
CA VAL A 42 -13.52 -14.03 -6.86
C VAL A 42 -14.22 -15.29 -7.37
N ARG A 43 -13.46 -16.35 -7.68
CA ARG A 43 -14.05 -17.63 -8.09
C ARG A 43 -14.84 -18.27 -6.96
N LYS A 44 -14.32 -18.25 -5.74
CA LYS A 44 -15.02 -18.75 -4.54
C LYS A 44 -16.32 -18.00 -4.33
N LYS A 45 -16.31 -16.66 -4.42
CA LYS A 45 -17.52 -15.82 -4.30
C LYS A 45 -18.65 -16.22 -5.25
N LYS A 46 -18.33 -16.57 -6.50
CA LYS A 46 -19.32 -17.03 -7.49
C LYS A 46 -19.96 -18.39 -7.15
N ARG A 47 -19.30 -19.20 -6.32
CA ARG A 47 -19.76 -20.56 -5.94
C ARG A 47 -20.47 -20.61 -4.59
N LEU A 48 -20.60 -19.48 -3.89
CA LEU A 48 -21.14 -19.41 -2.52
C LEU A 48 -22.68 -19.38 -2.46
N GLY A 49 -23.43 -19.80 -3.49
CA GLY A 49 -24.90 -19.67 -3.54
C GLY A 49 -25.60 -20.15 -2.26
N GLU A 50 -25.37 -21.40 -1.89
CA GLU A 50 -25.96 -22.05 -0.69
C GLU A 50 -25.04 -22.04 0.54
N ALA A 51 -23.87 -21.40 0.44
CA ALA A 51 -22.91 -21.38 1.54
C ALA A 51 -23.43 -20.59 2.75
N SER A 52 -22.87 -20.90 3.91
CA SER A 52 -23.23 -20.26 5.18
C SER A 52 -22.97 -18.74 5.14
N LEU A 53 -23.72 -17.98 5.94
CA LEU A 53 -23.54 -16.52 6.06
C LEU A 53 -22.11 -16.16 6.46
N THR A 54 -21.51 -16.95 7.35
CA THR A 54 -20.13 -16.78 7.80
C THR A 54 -19.12 -16.91 6.65
N GLU A 55 -19.28 -17.92 5.77
CA GLU A 55 -18.37 -18.11 4.64
C GLU A 55 -18.49 -16.99 3.60
N LYS A 56 -19.72 -16.53 3.35
CA LYS A 56 -19.99 -15.38 2.47
C LYS A 56 -19.28 -14.13 2.99
N TYR A 57 -19.40 -13.86 4.29
CA TYR A 57 -18.75 -12.73 4.94
C TYR A 57 -17.22 -12.80 4.87
N GLN A 58 -16.63 -13.96 5.19
CA GLN A 58 -15.18 -14.14 5.14
C GLN A 58 -14.60 -13.89 3.75
N VAL A 59 -15.26 -14.36 2.70
CA VAL A 59 -14.78 -14.15 1.32
C VAL A 59 -14.90 -12.68 0.91
N ASP A 60 -15.95 -11.99 1.35
CA ASP A 60 -16.11 -10.57 1.05
C ASP A 60 -15.05 -9.71 1.76
N GLU A 61 -14.78 -10.01 3.03
CA GLU A 61 -13.75 -9.31 3.81
C GLU A 61 -12.34 -9.59 3.26
N ASN A 62 -12.05 -10.82 2.84
CA ASN A 62 -10.79 -11.15 2.16
C ASN A 62 -10.65 -10.37 0.84
N LEU A 63 -11.71 -10.28 0.03
CA LEU A 63 -11.69 -9.50 -1.20
C LEU A 63 -11.47 -8.01 -0.93
N ARG A 64 -12.09 -7.46 0.11
CA ARG A 64 -11.89 -6.07 0.54
C ARG A 64 -10.44 -5.83 0.95
N SER A 65 -9.88 -6.72 1.75
CA SER A 65 -8.48 -6.66 2.19
C SER A 65 -7.51 -6.72 1.02
N ILE A 66 -7.69 -7.67 0.10
CA ILE A 66 -6.83 -7.81 -1.08
C ILE A 66 -6.92 -6.57 -1.99
N ARG A 67 -8.12 -6.01 -2.18
CA ARG A 67 -8.31 -4.78 -2.97
C ARG A 67 -7.63 -3.56 -2.36
N LEU A 68 -7.45 -3.55 -1.04
CA LEU A 68 -6.70 -2.51 -0.33
C LEU A 68 -5.18 -2.75 -0.45
N LEU A 69 -4.73 -4.01 -0.36
CA LEU A 69 -3.30 -4.36 -0.48
C LEU A 69 -2.74 -4.13 -1.89
N ILE A 70 -3.49 -4.47 -2.94
CA ILE A 70 -3.03 -4.35 -4.35
C ILE A 70 -2.48 -2.95 -4.70
N PRO A 71 -3.20 -1.83 -4.48
CA PRO A 71 -2.67 -0.51 -4.84
C PRO A 71 -1.43 -0.14 -4.01
N MET A 72 -1.33 -0.61 -2.76
CA MET A 72 -0.14 -0.37 -1.92
C MET A 72 1.07 -1.10 -2.49
N THR A 73 0.94 -2.40 -2.79
CA THR A 73 2.01 -3.20 -3.37
C THR A 73 2.42 -2.71 -4.76
N ILE A 74 1.46 -2.30 -5.61
CA ILE A 74 1.77 -1.70 -6.92
C ILE A 74 2.54 -0.38 -6.75
N THR A 75 2.11 0.49 -5.83
CA THR A 75 2.79 1.78 -5.60
C THR A 75 4.22 1.56 -5.10
N HIS A 76 4.40 0.61 -4.18
CA HIS A 76 5.72 0.23 -3.69
C HIS A 76 6.62 -0.27 -4.83
N PHE A 77 6.13 -1.23 -5.62
CA PHE A 77 6.85 -1.77 -6.77
C PHE A 77 7.22 -0.68 -7.79
N CYS A 78 6.30 0.24 -8.11
CA CYS A 78 6.58 1.36 -9.01
C CYS A 78 7.66 2.31 -8.47
N CYS A 79 7.75 2.52 -7.15
CA CYS A 79 8.79 3.34 -6.54
C CYS A 79 10.13 2.61 -6.45
N PHE A 80 10.11 1.27 -6.36
CA PHE A 80 11.31 0.45 -6.27
C PHE A 80 11.92 0.12 -7.65
N LEU A 81 11.09 0.03 -8.69
CA LEU A 81 11.49 -0.34 -10.05
C LEU A 81 12.62 0.52 -10.65
N PRO A 82 12.64 1.87 -10.49
CA PRO A 82 13.76 2.68 -10.98
C PRO A 82 15.09 2.26 -10.36
N SER A 83 15.12 1.99 -9.05
CA SER A 83 16.31 1.49 -8.35
C SER A 83 16.74 0.13 -8.89
N LEU A 84 15.78 -0.78 -9.08
CA LEU A 84 16.06 -2.11 -9.60
C LEU A 84 16.74 -2.10 -10.97
N ILE A 85 16.38 -1.16 -11.84
CA ILE A 85 16.94 -1.05 -13.20
C ILE A 85 18.23 -0.21 -13.21
N ALA A 86 18.24 0.92 -12.50
CA ALA A 86 19.31 1.89 -12.59
C ALA A 86 20.60 1.37 -11.96
N PHE A 87 20.56 0.67 -10.82
CA PHE A 87 21.77 0.16 -10.17
C PHE A 87 22.56 -0.81 -11.06
N PRO A 88 21.96 -1.89 -11.62
CA PRO A 88 22.67 -2.76 -12.55
C PRO A 88 23.19 -2.04 -13.80
N LEU A 89 22.39 -1.10 -14.35
CA LEU A 89 22.76 -0.35 -15.55
C LEU A 89 23.98 0.55 -15.30
N TYR A 90 24.03 1.23 -14.15
CA TYR A 90 25.15 2.08 -13.75
C TYR A 90 26.46 1.28 -13.70
N TYR A 91 26.45 0.11 -13.06
CA TYR A 91 27.62 -0.76 -12.98
C TYR A 91 28.02 -1.39 -14.32
N ALA A 92 27.07 -1.56 -15.25
CA ALA A 92 27.36 -2.08 -16.58
C ALA A 92 28.03 -1.05 -17.50
N ILE A 93 27.73 0.25 -17.31
CA ILE A 93 28.20 1.33 -18.19
C ILE A 93 29.52 1.93 -17.69
N ASP A 94 29.66 2.19 -16.38
CA ASP A 94 30.85 2.82 -15.81
C ASP A 94 31.42 2.00 -14.64
N PRO A 95 32.43 1.16 -14.90
CA PRO A 95 33.13 0.41 -13.85
C PRO A 95 33.94 1.33 -12.91
N SER A 96 34.20 2.58 -13.29
CA SER A 96 35.00 3.51 -12.50
C SER A 96 34.10 4.31 -11.55
N VAL A 97 33.89 3.75 -10.35
CA VAL A 97 33.01 4.36 -9.35
C VAL A 97 33.70 5.56 -8.70
N ASP A 98 33.52 6.77 -9.25
CA ASP A 98 33.80 8.00 -8.52
C ASP A 98 32.83 8.10 -7.32
N PRO A 99 33.31 8.17 -6.07
CA PRO A 99 32.44 8.18 -4.88
C PRO A 99 31.41 9.31 -4.88
N ARG A 100 31.76 10.47 -5.46
CA ARG A 100 30.86 11.63 -5.51
C ARG A 100 29.70 11.40 -6.48
N GLN A 101 29.97 10.88 -7.68
CA GLN A 101 28.94 10.56 -8.66
C GLN A 101 28.02 9.44 -8.16
N TYR A 102 28.58 8.43 -7.49
CA TYR A 102 27.80 7.34 -6.89
C TYR A 102 26.77 7.84 -5.85
N SER A 103 27.17 8.77 -4.99
CA SER A 103 26.27 9.33 -3.96
C SER A 103 25.11 10.10 -4.59
N ILE A 104 25.41 10.97 -5.57
CA ILE A 104 24.38 11.75 -6.29
C ILE A 104 23.44 10.81 -7.04
N PHE A 105 23.99 9.81 -7.73
CA PHE A 105 23.22 8.80 -8.44
C PHE A 105 22.26 8.04 -7.51
N THR A 106 22.77 7.56 -6.37
CA THR A 106 21.98 6.80 -5.40
C THR A 106 20.80 7.62 -4.88
N GLU A 107 21.02 8.91 -4.59
CA GLU A 107 19.97 9.81 -4.10
C GLU A 107 18.89 10.09 -5.16
N VAL A 108 19.30 10.31 -6.41
CA VAL A 108 18.37 10.56 -7.54
C VAL A 108 17.53 9.32 -7.85
N VAL A 109 18.15 8.15 -7.79
CA VAL A 109 17.50 6.87 -8.14
C VAL A 109 16.57 6.38 -7.03
N THR A 110 16.85 6.73 -5.77
CA THR A 110 16.06 6.31 -4.61
C THR A 110 14.72 7.05 -4.58
N SER A 111 13.75 6.54 -5.34
CA SER A 111 12.37 7.05 -5.36
C SER A 111 11.55 6.62 -4.14
N MET A 112 12.17 5.92 -3.18
CA MET A 112 11.50 5.43 -1.98
C MET A 112 11.02 6.55 -1.04
N ILE A 113 11.65 7.72 -1.10
CA ILE A 113 11.16 8.92 -0.39
C ILE A 113 9.79 9.33 -0.94
N LEU A 114 9.58 9.19 -2.26
CA LEU A 114 8.29 9.49 -2.89
C LEU A 114 7.20 8.51 -2.44
N TYR A 115 7.54 7.26 -2.12
CA TYR A 115 6.56 6.27 -1.64
C TYR A 115 5.81 6.74 -0.39
N ALA A 116 6.49 7.40 0.55
CA ALA A 116 5.89 7.92 1.78
C ALA A 116 4.76 8.95 1.50
N VAL A 117 4.85 9.68 0.38
CA VAL A 117 3.85 10.68 -0.03
C VAL A 117 2.85 10.09 -1.03
N LEU A 118 3.30 9.24 -1.94
CA LEU A 118 2.48 8.61 -2.97
C LEU A 118 1.48 7.63 -2.37
N LEU A 119 1.87 6.83 -1.38
CA LEU A 119 0.98 5.85 -0.75
C LEU A 119 -0.31 6.50 -0.19
N PRO A 120 -0.24 7.53 0.70
CA PRO A 120 -1.44 8.17 1.19
C PRO A 120 -2.21 8.90 0.09
N ALA A 121 -1.53 9.47 -0.92
CA ALA A 121 -2.21 10.10 -2.06
C ALA A 121 -3.00 9.09 -2.92
N VAL A 122 -2.42 7.92 -3.20
CA VAL A 122 -3.06 6.82 -3.94
C VAL A 122 -4.22 6.25 -3.14
N LEU A 123 -4.04 6.02 -1.83
CA LEU A 123 -5.10 5.55 -0.95
C LEU A 123 -6.24 6.55 -0.85
N PHE A 124 -5.92 7.84 -0.71
CA PHE A 124 -6.90 8.92 -0.72
C PHE A 124 -7.66 8.95 -2.04
N TRP A 125 -7.02 8.68 -3.19
CA TRP A 125 -7.72 8.56 -4.46
C TRP A 125 -8.63 7.34 -4.56
N ARG A 126 -8.13 6.17 -4.17
CA ARG A 126 -8.88 4.92 -4.28
C ARG A 126 -10.06 4.83 -3.31
N HIS A 127 -9.94 5.35 -2.09
CA HIS A 127 -10.99 5.27 -1.08
C HIS A 127 -11.85 6.53 -1.07
N LYS A 128 -12.90 6.57 -1.90
CA LYS A 128 -13.94 7.61 -1.82
C LYS A 128 -14.57 7.70 -0.43
N SER A 129 -14.76 6.57 0.26
CA SER A 129 -15.28 6.56 1.64
C SER A 129 -14.37 7.32 2.62
N LEU A 130 -13.05 7.19 2.47
CA LEU A 130 -12.10 7.93 3.30
C LEU A 130 -12.18 9.44 3.03
N ARG A 131 -12.42 9.84 1.77
CA ARG A 131 -12.68 11.25 1.41
C ARG A 131 -13.95 11.77 2.07
N ASP A 132 -15.01 10.96 2.06
CA ASP A 132 -16.30 11.33 2.63
C ASP A 132 -16.22 11.42 4.16
N ASP A 133 -15.48 10.52 4.81
CA ASP A 133 -15.27 10.51 6.26
C ASP A 133 -14.36 11.65 6.72
N LEU A 134 -13.29 11.97 5.98
CA LEU A 134 -12.46 13.16 6.24
C LEU A 134 -13.25 14.45 6.01
N ARG A 135 -14.08 14.51 4.97
CA ARG A 135 -14.94 15.67 4.72
C ARG A 135 -15.95 15.87 5.85
N LYS A 136 -16.49 14.79 6.41
CA LYS A 136 -17.33 14.84 7.61
C LYS A 136 -16.53 15.26 8.84
N SER A 137 -15.34 14.73 9.09
CA SER A 137 -14.54 15.09 10.27
C SER A 137 -14.08 16.55 10.24
N MET A 138 -13.68 17.06 9.07
CA MET A 138 -13.35 18.47 8.89
C MET A 138 -14.58 19.38 9.02
N GLY A 139 -15.75 18.95 8.54
CA GLY A 139 -17.02 19.67 8.75
C GLY A 139 -17.58 19.59 10.19
N ILE A 140 -17.19 18.57 10.97
CA ILE A 140 -17.48 18.46 12.40
C ILE A 140 -16.56 19.38 13.21
N PHE A 141 -15.32 19.60 12.76
CA PHE A 141 -14.42 20.58 13.39
C PHE A 141 -14.93 22.02 13.30
N ASP A 142 -15.69 22.34 12.25
CA ASP A 142 -16.43 23.62 12.13
C ASP A 142 -17.71 23.67 13.00
N ARG A 143 -18.20 22.53 13.51
CA ARG A 143 -19.39 22.42 14.39
C ARG A 143 -19.04 21.97 15.80
N VAL A 144 -17.96 22.50 16.37
CA VAL A 144 -17.76 22.43 17.82
C VAL A 144 -18.69 23.44 18.49
N GLU A 145 -19.99 23.10 18.55
CA GLU A 145 -20.92 23.68 19.52
C GLU A 145 -20.60 23.12 20.92
N PRO A 146 -20.81 23.91 21.98
CA PRO A 146 -20.36 23.59 23.33
C PRO A 146 -21.02 22.32 23.90
N GLU A 147 -20.23 21.57 24.69
CA GLU A 147 -20.39 20.20 25.21
C GLU A 147 -21.67 19.81 26.01
N GLY A 148 -22.83 20.43 25.79
CA GLY A 148 -24.02 20.22 26.64
C GLY A 148 -24.98 19.09 26.25
N ALA A 149 -24.96 18.53 25.04
CA ALA A 149 -26.14 17.82 24.49
C ALA A 149 -25.97 16.32 24.11
N ARG A 150 -24.83 15.68 24.42
CA ARG A 150 -24.44 14.39 23.78
C ARG A 150 -24.89 13.08 24.44
N ALA A 151 -25.62 13.09 25.55
CA ALA A 151 -25.95 11.84 26.24
C ALA A 151 -27.11 11.02 25.59
N ASP A 152 -28.05 11.66 24.89
CA ASP A 152 -29.30 11.02 24.43
C ASP A 152 -29.27 10.54 22.96
N GLY A 153 -28.34 11.05 22.15
CA GLY A 153 -28.32 10.79 20.69
C GLY A 153 -27.71 9.44 20.27
N ARG A 154 -26.73 8.93 21.02
CA ARG A 154 -25.97 7.71 20.65
C ARG A 154 -26.85 6.46 20.59
N THR A 155 -27.82 6.36 21.48
CA THR A 155 -28.73 5.22 21.59
C THR A 155 -29.73 5.20 20.44
N ARG A 156 -30.21 6.38 19.99
CA ARG A 156 -31.14 6.50 18.85
C ARG A 156 -30.48 6.17 17.51
N GLU A 157 -29.23 6.58 17.31
CA GLU A 157 -28.51 6.28 16.07
C GLU A 157 -28.15 4.79 15.95
N GLN A 158 -27.75 4.14 17.04
CA GLN A 158 -27.48 2.70 17.04
C GLN A 158 -28.75 1.90 16.71
N VAL A 159 -29.90 2.24 17.32
CA VAL A 159 -31.19 1.58 17.02
C VAL A 159 -31.60 1.79 15.55
N ARG A 160 -31.37 2.98 14.99
CA ARG A 160 -31.64 3.25 13.56
C ARG A 160 -30.74 2.46 12.62
N HIS A 161 -29.47 2.27 12.99
CA HIS A 161 -28.51 1.53 12.18
C HIS A 161 -28.88 0.04 12.11
N PHE A 162 -29.32 -0.54 13.22
CA PHE A 162 -29.83 -1.92 13.24
C PHE A 162 -31.13 -2.08 12.44
N ALA A 163 -32.05 -1.11 12.51
CA ALA A 163 -33.29 -1.13 11.72
C ALA A 163 -33.06 -1.00 10.19
N LEU A 164 -32.03 -0.24 9.78
CA LEU A 164 -31.66 -0.12 8.38
C LEU A 164 -31.04 -1.42 7.85
N LEU A 165 -30.19 -2.08 8.65
CA LEU A 165 -29.59 -3.37 8.30
C LEU A 165 -30.64 -4.48 8.16
N SER A 166 -31.70 -4.47 8.97
CA SER A 166 -32.79 -5.45 8.82
C SER A 166 -33.60 -5.20 7.54
N SER A 167 -33.91 -3.94 7.20
CA SER A 167 -34.70 -3.59 6.01
C SER A 167 -33.95 -3.79 4.68
N ALA A 168 -32.62 -3.77 4.70
CA ALA A 168 -31.79 -3.99 3.52
C ALA A 168 -31.64 -5.48 3.16
N TRP A 169 -32.02 -6.39 4.07
CA TRP A 169 -31.87 -7.83 3.91
C TRP A 169 -33.15 -8.53 3.42
N GLU A 170 -34.31 -7.84 3.46
CA GLU A 170 -35.61 -8.37 3.00
C GLU A 170 -35.90 -8.09 1.50
N ARG A 171 -34.91 -7.62 0.74
CA ARG A 171 -34.99 -7.44 -0.73
C ARG A 171 -33.95 -8.29 -1.44
#